data_AF-A0A6L6EJC8-F1
#
_entry.id   AF-A0A6L6EJC8-F1
#
_cell.length_a   1.000
_cell.length_b   1.000
_cell.length_c   1.000
_cell.angle_alpha   90.00
_cell.angle_beta   90.00
_cell.angle_gamma   90.00
#
_symmetry.space_group_name_H-M   'P 1'
#
loop_
_entity.id
_entity.type
_entity.pdbx_description
1 polymer ?
#
loop_
_entity_poly.entity_id
_entity_poly.type
_entity_poly.pdbx_seq_one_letter_code
_entity_poly.pdbx_strand_id
1 'polypeptide(L)' 'MTPASLSMGEGNTPLVLLPTLARKWGMNKIWAKAEYLNPTGSYKDRIARTTMIEAL' A
#
# COMPACT_ATOMS: atom_id res chain seq x y z
N MET A 1 1.12 -10.12 22.70
CA MET A 1 1.58 -9.49 21.45
C MET A 1 2.75 -8.59 21.81
N THR A 2 3.89 -8.73 21.16
CA THR A 2 4.95 -7.71 21.27
C THR A 2 4.54 -6.50 20.43
N PRO A 3 5.04 -5.29 20.68
CA PRO A 3 4.76 -4.14 19.81
C PRO A 3 5.07 -4.45 18.34
N ALA A 4 6.16 -5.19 18.09
CA ALA A 4 6.52 -5.67 16.75
C ALA A 4 5.46 -6.58 16.08
N SER A 5 4.60 -7.26 16.84
CA SER A 5 3.56 -8.18 16.33
C SER A 5 2.21 -7.51 16.08
N LEU A 6 2.05 -6.21 16.32
CA LEU A 6 0.80 -5.49 16.01
C LEU A 6 0.70 -5.23 14.50
N SER A 7 -0.29 -5.81 13.84
CA SER A 7 -0.57 -5.62 12.41
C SER A 7 -1.99 -6.06 12.06
N MET A 8 -2.60 -5.43 11.06
CA MET A 8 -3.83 -5.86 10.41
C MET A 8 -3.55 -6.57 9.07
N GLY A 9 -2.28 -6.80 8.74
CA GLY A 9 -1.86 -7.26 7.43
C GLY A 9 -1.67 -6.13 6.42
N GLU A 10 -1.51 -4.89 6.88
CA GLU A 10 -1.20 -3.76 6.02
C GLU A 10 0.13 -3.94 5.26
N GLY A 11 0.14 -3.42 4.05
CA GLY A 11 1.24 -3.55 3.11
C GLY A 11 1.11 -4.74 2.18
N ASN A 12 2.24 -5.18 1.61
CA ASN A 12 2.29 -6.22 0.58
C ASN A 12 1.31 -6.05 -0.60
N THR A 13 0.84 -4.82 -0.83
CA THR A 13 -0.07 -4.49 -1.93
C THR A 13 0.65 -4.64 -3.28
N PRO A 14 -0.03 -5.08 -4.35
CA PRO A 14 0.62 -5.35 -5.62
C PRO A 14 1.04 -4.06 -6.35
N LEU A 15 2.04 -4.20 -7.22
CA LEU A 15 2.27 -3.26 -8.31
C LEU A 15 1.45 -3.73 -9.52
N VAL A 16 0.57 -2.87 -10.00
CA VAL A 16 -0.34 -3.16 -11.12
C VAL A 16 0.13 -2.39 -12.35
N LEU A 17 0.36 -3.11 -13.45
CA LEU A 17 0.67 -2.48 -14.73
C LEU A 17 -0.58 -1.79 -15.29
N LEU A 18 -0.43 -0.56 -15.76
CA LEU A 18 -1.51 0.25 -16.35
C LEU A 18 -1.28 0.43 -17.86
N PRO A 19 -1.49 -0.61 -18.70
CA PRO A 19 -1.13 -0.58 -20.11
C PRO A 19 -1.93 0.44 -20.91
N THR A 20 -3.22 0.64 -20.57
CA THR A 20 -4.07 1.65 -21.23
C THR A 20 -3.57 3.06 -20.97
N LEU A 21 -3.11 3.34 -19.75
CA LEU A 21 -2.57 4.65 -19.39
C LEU A 21 -1.20 4.89 -20.04
N ALA A 22 -0.35 3.86 -20.07
CA ALA A 22 0.95 3.93 -20.73
C ALA A 22 0.79 4.27 -22.22
N ARG A 23 -0.13 3.62 -22.94
CA ARG A 23 -0.46 3.96 -24.33
C ARG A 23 -1.00 5.38 -24.48
N LYS A 24 -1.92 5.80 -23.59
CA LYS A 24 -2.54 7.13 -23.63
C LYS A 24 -1.51 8.26 -23.52
N TRP A 25 -0.43 8.05 -22.77
CA TRP A 25 0.59 9.07 -22.52
C TRP A 25 1.91 8.84 -23.26
N GLY A 26 1.97 7.91 -24.21
CA GLY A 26 3.19 7.63 -24.98
C GLY A 26 4.36 7.13 -24.12
N MET A 27 4.08 6.50 -22.98
CA MET A 27 5.10 5.98 -22.06
C MET A 27 5.31 4.48 -22.27
N ASN A 28 6.53 3.99 -22.04
CA ASN A 28 6.85 2.56 -22.15
C ASN A 28 6.04 1.72 -21.16
N LYS A 29 6.08 2.07 -19.87
CA LYS A 29 5.34 1.38 -18.80
C LYS A 29 4.91 2.37 -17.73
N ILE A 30 3.69 2.20 -17.23
CA ILE A 30 3.18 2.88 -16.04
C ILE A 30 2.72 1.81 -15.07
N TRP A 31 3.16 1.94 -13.83
CA TRP A 31 2.79 1.05 -12.74
C TRP A 31 2.08 1.84 -11.65
N ALA A 32 1.07 1.26 -11.03
CA ALA A 32 0.43 1.79 -9.85
C ALA A 32 0.67 0.87 -8.66
N LYS A 33 1.02 1.45 -7.51
CA LYS A 33 1.05 0.73 -6.24
C LYS A 33 -0.38 0.72 -5.66
N ALA A 34 -1.00 -0.45 -5.59
CA ALA A 34 -2.40 -0.60 -5.23
C ALA A 34 -2.65 -0.49 -3.71
N GLU A 35 -2.26 0.62 -3.08
CA GLU A 35 -2.43 0.86 -1.63
C GLU A 35 -3.90 0.92 -1.17
N TYR A 36 -4.86 0.97 -2.09
CA TYR A 36 -6.28 0.81 -1.76
C TYR A 36 -6.65 -0.64 -1.38
N LEU A 37 -5.73 -1.60 -1.53
CA LEU A 37 -5.90 -2.99 -1.09
C LEU A 37 -5.39 -3.26 0.33
N ASN A 38 -4.99 -2.22 1.05
CA ASN A 38 -4.77 -2.34 2.50
C ASN A 38 -6.11 -2.60 3.23
N PRO A 39 -6.09 -3.13 4.48
CA PRO A 39 -7.29 -3.55 5.22
C PRO A 39 -8.44 -2.54 5.28
N THR A 40 -8.17 -1.24 5.44
CA THR A 40 -9.20 -0.17 5.48
C THR A 40 -9.43 0.50 4.13
N GLY A 41 -8.72 0.06 3.10
CA GLY A 41 -8.80 0.64 1.76
C GLY A 41 -7.90 1.87 1.54
N SER A 42 -6.92 2.11 2.42
CA SER A 42 -6.09 3.31 2.39
C SER A 42 -4.64 3.03 2.77
N TYR A 43 -3.70 3.77 2.16
CA TYR A 43 -2.28 3.72 2.53
C TYR A 43 -2.01 4.09 4.00
N LYS A 44 -2.98 4.76 4.66
CA LYS A 44 -2.86 5.20 6.05
C LYS A 44 -2.72 4.04 7.03
N ASP A 45 -3.11 2.82 6.67
CA ASP A 45 -2.97 1.64 7.53
C ASP A 45 -1.52 1.42 7.95
N ARG A 46 -0.56 1.65 7.03
CA ARG A 46 0.87 1.56 7.34
C ARG A 46 1.30 2.56 8.41
N ILE A 47 0.80 3.79 8.31
CA ILE A 47 1.12 4.87 9.23
C ILE A 47 0.49 4.57 10.58
N ALA A 48 -0.80 4.23 10.61
CA ALA A 48 -1.53 3.89 11.82
C ALA A 48 -0.85 2.75 12.59
N ARG A 49 -0.39 1.70 11.88
CA ARG A 49 0.36 0.59 12.47
C ARG A 49 1.63 1.07 13.15
N THR A 50 2.49 1.81 12.46
CA THR A 50 3.74 2.31 13.05
C THR A 50 3.46 3.28 14.21
N THR A 51 2.52 4.21 14.07
CA THR A 51 2.15 5.13 15.15
C THR A 51 1.68 4.39 16.40
N MET A 52 0.91 3.30 16.24
CA MET A 52 0.46 2.52 17.40
C MET A 52 1.59 1.71 18.03
N ILE A 53 2.55 1.24 17.26
CA ILE A 53 3.73 0.54 17.80
C ILE A 53 4.60 1.50 18.61
N GLU A 54 4.84 2.71 18.12
CA GLU A 54 5.66 3.72 18.81
C GLU A 54 4.98 4.30 20.06
N ALA A 55 3.65 4.22 20.14
CA ALA A 55 2.88 4.68 21.30
C ALA A 55 2.82 3.66 22.45
N LEU A 56 3.27 2.42 22.23
CA LEU A 56 3.25 1.30 23.17
C LEU A 56 4.64 0.97 23.70
#